data_AF-A0A7G2MGP7-F1
#
_entry.id   AF-A0A7G2MGP7-F1
#
_cell.length_a   1.000
_cell.length_b   1.000
_cell.length_c   1.000
_cell.angle_alpha   90.00
_cell.angle_beta   90.00
_cell.angle_gamma   90.00
#
_symmetry.space_group_name_H-M   'P 1'
#
loop_
_entity.id
_entity.type
_entity.pdbx_description
1 polymer ?
#
loop_
_entity_poly.entity_id
_entity_poly.type
_entity_poly.pdbx_seq_one_letter_code
_entity_poly.pdbx_strand_id
1 'polypeptide(L)'
;MKTCKVIVLLVLLVSCWNCAEPELGIEEEILFDAELNLLPENVTVADLLRDNSPEEFKQATGKILGNTLGRRLLLRVKSIPNRPLIYFWPIMDKDGNLVMGVDGELRYYGMGRIDYNEKILRDANRDELLFHEFFHFFQNGNLLPNRNLNNEMEAYVAQYLYATSKLGGGAPKIINSLFTSMIRKLVSDIDRSTGNFLHGVDIDAFYKNYQAALDYLSMMPAYSDEGWYWNKIDKNVRPFPNLIRLLL
;
A
#
# COMPACT_ATOMS: atom_id res chain seq x y z
N MET A 1 -12.60 -58.78 40.32
CA MET A 1 -12.91 -57.34 40.15
C MET A 1 -11.81 -56.56 40.85
N LYS A 2 -10.91 -55.77 40.25
CA LYS A 2 -10.84 -55.13 38.93
C LYS A 2 -9.46 -55.41 38.28
N THR A 3 -9.50 -55.73 37.00
CA THR A 3 -8.46 -55.63 35.95
C THR A 3 -7.86 -54.20 35.89
N CYS A 4 -6.62 -53.90 35.51
CA CYS A 4 -5.72 -54.37 34.43
C CYS A 4 -4.24 -54.26 34.91
N LYS A 5 -3.40 -55.29 34.79
CA LYS A 5 -2.56 -55.69 33.63
C LYS A 5 -1.53 -54.60 33.21
N VAL A 6 -0.27 -54.72 33.67
CA VAL A 6 0.94 -55.29 32.97
C VAL A 6 1.61 -54.22 32.08
N ILE A 7 2.63 -53.47 32.51
CA ILE A 7 4.09 -53.76 32.62
C ILE A 7 4.67 -54.50 31.40
N VAL A 8 5.59 -53.87 30.65
CA VAL A 8 6.95 -54.35 30.27
C VAL A 8 7.55 -53.26 29.34
N LEU A 9 8.53 -52.43 29.74
CA LEU A 9 9.99 -52.63 29.92
C LEU A 9 10.82 -52.69 28.61
N LEU A 10 11.79 -51.75 28.52
CA LEU A 10 13.13 -51.83 27.88
C LEU A 10 13.18 -51.90 26.33
N VAL A 11 14.07 -51.18 25.63
CA VAL A 11 15.54 -51.39 25.58
C VAL A 11 16.23 -50.23 24.81
N LEU A 12 17.24 -49.63 25.45
CA LEU A 12 18.59 -49.23 24.98
C LEU A 12 18.84 -48.55 23.60
N LEU A 13 19.37 -47.31 23.69
CA LEU A 13 20.72 -46.87 23.26
C LEU A 13 21.33 -47.39 21.94
N VAL A 14 21.37 -46.52 20.93
CA VAL A 14 22.38 -46.42 19.85
C VAL A 14 22.44 -44.94 19.43
N SER A 15 23.30 -44.13 20.06
CA SER A 15 24.65 -43.71 19.63
C SER A 15 24.69 -42.46 18.75
N CYS A 16 25.53 -41.52 19.16
CA CYS A 16 25.84 -40.23 18.54
C CYS A 16 26.36 -40.31 17.08
N TRP A 17 26.31 -39.14 16.44
CA TRP A 17 27.02 -38.68 15.22
C TRP A 17 26.37 -38.89 13.84
N ASN A 18 25.70 -37.83 13.36
CA ASN A 18 26.25 -37.03 12.25
C ASN A 18 25.66 -35.61 12.27
N CYS A 19 26.53 -34.63 11.99
CA CYS A 19 26.27 -33.19 12.06
C CYS A 19 25.43 -32.68 10.88
N ALA A 20 24.38 -31.91 11.17
CA ALA A 20 23.93 -30.73 10.43
C ALA A 20 22.87 -30.00 11.28
N GLU A 21 22.94 -28.67 11.32
CA GLU A 21 22.08 -27.77 12.11
C GLU A 21 20.58 -28.09 12.01
N PRO A 22 19.81 -27.97 13.10
CA PRO A 22 18.38 -27.73 13.00
C PRO A 22 18.13 -26.20 13.02
N GLU A 23 17.58 -25.72 11.91
CA GLU A 23 16.74 -24.53 11.84
C GLU A 23 15.84 -24.41 13.08
N LEU A 24 16.11 -23.39 13.89
CA LEU A 24 15.22 -22.88 14.92
C LEU A 24 15.38 -21.35 14.81
N GLY A 25 14.57 -20.65 14.03
CA GLY A 25 13.12 -20.69 14.15
C GLY A 25 12.75 -20.02 15.48
N ILE A 26 13.04 -18.72 15.61
CA ILE A 26 12.58 -17.90 16.72
C ILE A 26 11.87 -16.68 16.13
N GLU A 27 10.55 -16.87 16.09
CA GLU A 27 9.49 -15.88 16.31
C GLU A 27 9.33 -14.77 15.27
N GLU A 28 8.76 -15.14 14.12
CA GLU A 28 7.66 -14.32 13.59
C GLU A 28 6.58 -14.31 14.68
N GLU A 29 6.57 -13.25 15.48
CA GLU A 29 5.43 -12.92 16.32
C GLU A 29 4.28 -12.56 15.36
N ILE A 30 3.55 -13.59 14.92
CA ILE A 30 2.28 -13.47 14.21
C ILE A 30 1.27 -12.92 15.21
N LEU A 31 1.33 -11.61 15.44
CA LEU A 31 0.30 -10.82 16.09
C LEU A 31 -0.67 -10.28 15.03
N PHE A 32 -1.18 -11.14 14.14
CA PHE A 32 -2.02 -10.67 13.02
C PHE A 32 -3.52 -10.86 13.19
N ASP A 33 -3.99 -11.65 14.17
CA ASP A 33 -5.44 -11.93 14.28
C ASP A 33 -6.14 -11.18 15.42
N ALA A 34 -5.42 -10.75 16.46
CA ALA A 34 -6.02 -10.10 17.62
C ALA A 34 -6.30 -8.60 17.41
N GLU A 35 -5.44 -7.88 16.68
CA GLU A 35 -5.60 -6.43 16.45
C GLU A 35 -6.55 -6.08 15.29
N LEU A 36 -6.75 -7.00 14.33
CA LEU A 36 -7.64 -6.77 13.19
C LEU A 36 -9.12 -6.65 13.60
N ASN A 37 -9.51 -7.33 14.68
CA ASN A 37 -10.88 -7.33 15.21
C ASN A 37 -11.23 -6.09 16.07
N LEU A 38 -10.32 -5.10 16.16
CA LEU A 38 -10.51 -3.90 16.98
C LEU A 38 -10.56 -2.59 16.17
N LEU A 39 -10.60 -2.66 14.83
CA LEU A 39 -10.73 -1.44 14.03
C LEU A 39 -12.07 -0.75 14.33
N PRO A 40 -12.09 0.54 14.68
CA PRO A 40 -13.32 1.23 15.06
C PRO A 40 -14.32 1.16 13.90
N GLU A 41 -15.53 0.68 14.17
CA GLU A 41 -16.56 0.42 13.14
C GLU A 41 -16.92 1.66 12.31
N ASN A 42 -16.61 2.87 12.80
CA ASN A 42 -16.89 4.12 12.12
C ASN A 42 -15.66 5.04 12.05
N VAL A 43 -15.20 5.27 10.83
CA VAL A 43 -14.28 6.35 10.46
C VAL A 43 -15.03 7.41 9.66
N THR A 44 -14.83 8.67 10.02
CA THR A 44 -15.41 9.85 9.38
C THR A 44 -14.31 10.72 8.77
N VAL A 45 -14.68 11.68 7.93
CA VAL A 45 -13.73 12.65 7.36
C VAL A 45 -13.04 13.46 8.46
N ALA A 46 -13.78 13.87 9.49
CA ALA A 46 -13.26 14.65 10.62
C ALA A 46 -12.26 13.88 11.49
N ASP A 47 -12.30 12.55 11.46
CA ASP A 47 -11.27 11.76 12.10
C ASP A 47 -9.93 11.88 11.36
N LEU A 48 -9.95 12.06 10.04
CA LEU A 48 -8.75 11.92 9.19
C LEU A 48 -8.09 13.26 8.89
N LEU A 49 -8.88 14.28 8.60
CA LEU A 49 -8.42 15.57 8.08
C LEU A 49 -8.51 16.67 9.13
N ARG A 50 -7.69 17.72 8.99
CA ARG A 50 -7.87 18.97 9.76
C ARG A 50 -9.15 19.69 9.32
N ASP A 51 -9.78 20.39 10.25
CA ASP A 51 -11.04 21.12 10.02
C ASP A 51 -10.98 22.14 8.88
N ASN A 52 -9.83 22.78 8.70
CA ASN A 52 -9.60 23.80 7.66
C ASN A 52 -9.21 23.21 6.30
N SER A 53 -9.31 21.90 6.10
CA SER A 53 -9.04 21.27 4.81
C SER A 53 -10.00 21.78 3.72
N PRO A 54 -9.52 21.96 2.47
CA PRO A 54 -10.38 22.29 1.33
C PRO A 54 -11.57 21.34 1.20
N GLU A 55 -12.73 21.89 0.85
CA GLU A 55 -13.99 21.14 0.77
C GLU A 55 -13.91 20.03 -0.29
N GLU A 56 -13.19 20.32 -1.37
CA GLU A 56 -12.79 19.39 -2.42
C GLU A 56 -12.18 18.08 -1.89
N PHE A 57 -11.27 18.19 -0.91
CA PHE A 57 -10.58 17.04 -0.33
C PHE A 57 -11.42 16.36 0.76
N LYS A 58 -12.28 17.09 1.47
CA LYS A 58 -13.29 16.50 2.35
C LYS A 58 -14.27 15.62 1.56
N GLN A 59 -14.79 16.14 0.44
CA GLN A 59 -15.66 15.39 -0.45
C GLN A 59 -14.96 14.17 -1.07
N ALA A 60 -13.72 14.33 -1.52
CA ALA A 60 -12.92 13.22 -2.05
C ALA A 60 -12.68 12.13 -0.99
N THR A 61 -12.35 12.52 0.25
CA THR A 61 -12.20 11.58 1.37
C THR A 61 -13.52 10.88 1.69
N GLY A 62 -14.64 11.59 1.65
CA GLY A 62 -15.98 11.01 1.77
C GLY A 62 -16.28 9.96 0.69
N LYS A 63 -15.90 10.22 -0.57
CA LYS A 63 -16.02 9.24 -1.67
C LYS A 63 -15.18 7.99 -1.41
N ILE A 64 -13.93 8.17 -0.95
CA ILE A 64 -13.04 7.06 -0.61
C ILE A 64 -13.64 6.22 0.53
N LEU A 65 -14.21 6.85 1.57
CA LEU A 65 -14.92 6.17 2.65
C LEU A 65 -16.18 5.40 2.17
N GLY A 66 -16.81 5.86 1.10
CA GLY A 66 -17.94 5.18 0.46
C GLY A 66 -17.56 3.92 -0.32
N ASN A 67 -16.28 3.73 -0.63
CA ASN A 67 -15.75 2.56 -1.33
C ASN A 67 -15.22 1.51 -0.35
N THR A 68 -15.39 0.21 -0.63
CA THR A 68 -14.94 -0.88 0.27
C THR A 68 -13.42 -0.88 0.48
N LEU A 69 -12.63 -0.78 -0.58
CA LEU A 69 -11.16 -0.74 -0.49
C LEU A 69 -10.68 0.57 0.14
N GLY A 70 -11.27 1.70 -0.29
CA GLY A 70 -11.03 3.01 0.29
C GLY A 70 -11.30 3.08 1.79
N ARG A 71 -12.42 2.52 2.24
CA ARG A 71 -12.77 2.42 3.67
C ARG A 71 -11.77 1.60 4.45
N ARG A 72 -11.33 0.44 3.93
CA ARG A 72 -10.27 -0.36 4.58
C ARG A 72 -9.01 0.46 4.76
N LEU A 73 -8.56 1.15 3.70
CA LEU A 73 -7.36 1.98 3.77
C LEU A 73 -7.50 3.06 4.85
N LEU A 74 -8.62 3.78 4.85
CA LEU A 74 -8.84 4.88 5.79
C LEU A 74 -9.03 4.42 7.24
N LEU A 75 -9.53 3.20 7.48
CA LEU A 75 -9.52 2.59 8.81
C LEU A 75 -8.09 2.31 9.29
N ARG A 76 -7.24 1.77 8.41
CA ARG A 76 -5.81 1.53 8.73
C ARG A 76 -5.06 2.84 8.94
N VAL A 77 -5.33 3.86 8.13
CA VAL A 77 -4.80 5.21 8.34
C VAL A 77 -5.25 5.73 9.70
N LYS A 78 -6.54 5.61 10.05
CA LYS A 78 -7.08 6.06 11.33
C LYS A 78 -6.37 5.40 12.52
N SER A 79 -6.03 4.12 12.42
CA SER A 79 -5.44 3.31 13.50
C SER A 79 -3.95 3.53 13.72
N ILE A 80 -3.25 4.31 12.90
CA ILE A 80 -1.81 4.58 13.10
C ILE A 80 -1.59 5.34 14.42
N PRO A 81 -0.77 4.81 15.36
CA PRO A 81 -0.50 5.47 16.63
C PRO A 81 0.11 6.86 16.46
N ASN A 82 -0.33 7.81 17.29
CA ASN A 82 0.19 9.19 17.32
C ASN A 82 0.14 9.92 15.96
N ARG A 83 -0.73 9.50 15.05
CA ARG A 83 -0.81 10.15 13.75
C ARG A 83 -1.31 11.60 13.88
N PRO A 84 -0.78 12.53 13.07
CA PRO A 84 -1.40 13.82 12.89
C PRO A 84 -2.69 13.71 12.07
N LEU A 85 -3.58 14.69 12.25
CA LEU A 85 -4.61 14.96 11.26
C LEU A 85 -3.96 15.45 9.98
N ILE A 86 -4.41 14.88 8.85
CA ILE A 86 -3.89 15.19 7.54
C ILE A 86 -4.30 16.61 7.17
N TYR A 87 -3.35 17.38 6.64
CA TYR A 87 -3.56 18.76 6.22
C TYR A 87 -2.97 19.00 4.84
N PHE A 88 -3.60 19.94 4.15
CA PHE A 88 -3.27 20.24 2.77
C PHE A 88 -2.51 21.55 2.69
N TRP A 89 -1.37 21.53 2.00
CA TRP A 89 -0.54 22.72 1.82
C TRP A 89 -0.53 23.14 0.35
N PRO A 90 -0.93 24.38 0.02
CA PRO A 90 -0.95 24.82 -1.36
C PRO A 90 0.48 24.99 -1.89
N ILE A 91 0.70 24.50 -3.11
CA ILE A 91 1.91 24.77 -3.89
C ILE A 91 1.71 26.14 -4.54
N MET A 92 2.48 27.12 -4.08
CA MET A 92 2.40 28.50 -4.54
C MET A 92 3.47 28.79 -5.59
N ASP A 93 3.13 29.64 -6.56
CA ASP A 93 4.09 30.28 -7.44
C ASP A 93 4.84 31.41 -6.73
N LYS A 94 5.81 32.01 -7.43
CA LYS A 94 6.63 33.11 -6.92
C LYS A 94 5.83 34.37 -6.53
N ASP A 95 4.60 34.50 -7.05
CA ASP A 95 3.72 35.64 -6.84
C ASP A 95 2.69 35.35 -5.73
N GLY A 96 2.76 34.17 -5.11
CA GLY A 96 1.88 33.75 -4.01
C GLY A 96 0.53 33.16 -4.45
N ASN A 97 0.36 32.89 -5.75
CA ASN A 97 -0.85 32.26 -6.27
C ASN A 97 -0.70 30.74 -6.29
N LEU A 98 -1.81 30.00 -6.18
CA LEU A 98 -1.75 28.55 -6.36
C LEU A 98 -1.28 28.22 -7.79
N VAL A 99 -0.32 27.30 -7.88
CA VAL A 99 0.19 26.81 -9.15
C VAL A 99 -0.94 26.14 -9.93
N MET A 100 -1.20 26.62 -11.15
CA MET A 100 -2.20 26.01 -12.04
C MET A 100 -1.75 24.68 -12.64
N GLY A 101 -0.43 24.40 -12.69
CA GLY A 101 0.14 23.14 -13.19
C GLY A 101 -0.27 22.77 -14.63
N VAL A 102 0.35 21.74 -15.19
CA VAL A 102 -0.19 21.07 -16.39
C VAL A 102 -1.25 20.05 -15.98
N ASP A 103 -0.91 19.26 -14.95
CA ASP A 103 -1.75 18.22 -14.37
C ASP A 103 -2.10 18.52 -12.91
N GLY A 104 -3.16 17.87 -12.42
CA GLY A 104 -3.50 17.85 -10.99
C GLY A 104 -2.41 17.13 -10.20
N GLU A 105 -1.93 17.76 -9.15
CA GLU A 105 -0.84 17.25 -8.32
C GLU A 105 -1.28 17.12 -6.87
N LEU A 106 -0.99 15.95 -6.28
CA LEU A 106 -0.90 15.74 -4.84
C LEU A 106 0.46 15.13 -4.54
N ARG A 107 1.07 15.54 -3.42
CA ARG A 107 2.34 14.97 -2.96
C ARG A 107 2.36 14.84 -1.45
N TYR A 108 2.41 13.62 -0.94
CA TYR A 108 2.64 13.37 0.48
C TYR A 108 4.06 13.78 0.85
N TYR A 109 4.18 14.64 1.87
CA TYR A 109 5.46 15.18 2.33
C TYR A 109 5.90 14.60 3.70
N GLY A 110 5.11 13.68 4.26
CA GLY A 110 5.32 13.22 5.64
C GLY A 110 4.56 14.05 6.66
N MET A 111 4.51 13.60 7.91
CA MET A 111 3.94 14.35 9.03
C MET A 111 2.49 14.82 8.82
N GLY A 112 1.71 14.08 8.01
CA GLY A 112 0.33 14.43 7.67
C GLY A 112 0.18 15.55 6.65
N ARG A 113 1.26 16.02 6.02
CA ARG A 113 1.21 17.05 4.99
C ARG A 113 1.01 16.44 3.61
N ILE A 114 0.01 16.92 2.87
CA ILE A 114 -0.16 16.66 1.44
C ILE A 114 -0.13 18.01 0.70
N ASP A 115 0.85 18.17 -0.18
CA ASP A 115 0.96 19.34 -1.03
C ASP A 115 0.03 19.22 -2.23
N TYR A 116 -0.56 20.33 -2.67
CA TYR A 116 -1.52 20.32 -3.78
C TYR A 116 -1.44 21.58 -4.66
N ASN A 117 -1.86 21.43 -5.91
CA ASN A 117 -1.96 22.54 -6.86
C ASN A 117 -3.41 22.91 -7.20
N GLU A 118 -3.66 24.01 -7.91
CA GLU A 118 -5.03 24.45 -8.22
C GLU A 118 -5.76 23.45 -9.15
N LYS A 119 -5.03 22.77 -10.02
CA LYS A 119 -5.62 21.84 -11.00
C LYS A 119 -6.30 20.66 -10.33
N ILE A 120 -5.72 20.11 -9.25
CA ILE A 120 -6.31 18.95 -8.57
C ILE A 120 -7.65 19.30 -7.90
N LEU A 121 -7.84 20.54 -7.47
CA LEU A 121 -9.12 21.03 -6.94
C LEU A 121 -10.25 21.02 -7.97
N ARG A 122 -9.94 20.83 -9.27
CA ARG A 122 -10.92 20.76 -10.36
C ARG A 122 -10.95 19.39 -11.05
N ASP A 123 -10.10 18.47 -10.64
CA ASP A 123 -9.99 17.15 -11.24
C ASP A 123 -11.17 16.24 -10.83
N ALA A 124 -11.77 15.55 -11.81
CA ALA A 124 -12.86 14.61 -11.57
C ALA A 124 -12.39 13.33 -10.85
N ASN A 125 -11.12 12.96 -11.04
CA ASN A 125 -10.49 11.75 -10.49
C ASN A 125 -9.59 12.06 -9.27
N ARG A 126 -9.77 13.22 -8.62
CA ARG A 126 -8.95 13.63 -7.47
C ARG A 126 -8.96 12.61 -6.33
N ASP A 127 -10.03 11.85 -6.18
CA ASP A 127 -10.16 10.82 -5.16
C ASP A 127 -9.19 9.66 -5.41
N GLU A 128 -8.84 9.38 -6.68
CA GLU A 128 -7.83 8.36 -7.01
C GLU A 128 -6.43 8.81 -6.58
N LEU A 129 -6.07 10.06 -6.88
CA LEU A 129 -4.77 10.60 -6.45
C LEU A 129 -4.73 10.77 -4.93
N LEU A 130 -5.83 11.17 -4.29
CA LEU A 130 -5.89 11.28 -2.84
C LEU A 130 -5.80 9.91 -2.15
N PHE A 131 -6.40 8.87 -2.75
CA PHE A 131 -6.23 7.49 -2.30
C PHE A 131 -4.76 7.07 -2.36
N HIS A 132 -4.04 7.41 -3.45
CA HIS A 132 -2.61 7.17 -3.59
C HIS A 132 -1.81 7.78 -2.42
N GLU A 133 -2.07 9.05 -2.10
CA GLU A 133 -1.38 9.70 -0.96
C GLU A 133 -1.74 9.10 0.40
N PHE A 134 -2.99 8.69 0.62
CA PHE A 134 -3.36 7.95 1.83
C PHE A 134 -2.66 6.60 1.92
N PHE A 135 -2.39 5.95 0.78
CA PHE A 135 -1.65 4.71 0.75
C PHE A 135 -0.18 4.94 1.16
N HIS A 136 0.45 6.03 0.75
CA HIS A 136 1.76 6.41 1.27
C HIS A 136 1.75 6.70 2.77
N PHE A 137 0.70 7.34 3.27
CA PHE A 137 0.53 7.52 4.71
C PHE A 137 0.43 6.17 5.44
N PHE A 138 -0.28 5.21 4.86
CA PHE A 138 -0.36 3.84 5.40
C PHE A 138 0.98 3.10 5.35
N GLN A 139 1.76 3.24 4.28
CA GLN A 139 3.08 2.62 4.13
C GLN A 139 4.10 3.17 5.14
N ASN A 140 4.11 4.49 5.35
CA ASN A 140 5.18 5.18 6.09
C ASN A 140 4.75 5.62 7.51
N GLY A 141 3.45 5.55 7.82
CA GLY A 141 2.89 6.14 9.03
C GLY A 141 3.14 7.65 9.09
N ASN A 142 3.60 8.12 10.25
CA ASN A 142 3.95 9.52 10.48
C ASN A 142 5.38 9.90 10.03
N LEU A 143 6.12 8.96 9.44
CA LEU A 143 7.50 9.20 9.00
C LEU A 143 7.52 9.96 7.66
N LEU A 144 8.68 10.53 7.35
CA LEU A 144 8.93 11.09 6.02
C LEU A 144 8.78 10.00 4.95
N PRO A 145 8.25 10.33 3.77
CA PRO A 145 8.12 9.36 2.68
C PRO A 145 9.49 8.80 2.33
N ASN A 146 9.60 7.47 2.34
CA ASN A 146 10.77 6.81 1.82
C ASN A 146 10.74 6.89 0.29
N ARG A 147 11.72 7.56 -0.33
CA ARG A 147 11.87 7.72 -1.79
C ARG A 147 12.27 6.40 -2.47
N ASN A 148 11.42 5.41 -2.32
CA ASN A 148 11.60 4.05 -2.78
C ASN A 148 10.61 3.76 -3.91
N LEU A 149 11.11 3.50 -5.11
CA LEU A 149 10.25 3.25 -6.28
C LEU A 149 9.42 1.97 -6.15
N ASN A 150 9.84 0.99 -5.34
CA ASN A 150 9.00 -0.18 -5.05
C ASN A 150 7.73 0.22 -4.27
N ASN A 151 7.83 1.18 -3.34
CA ASN A 151 6.68 1.70 -2.61
C ASN A 151 5.76 2.51 -3.51
N GLU A 152 6.31 3.33 -4.42
CA GLU A 152 5.53 4.04 -5.44
C GLU A 152 4.81 3.08 -6.37
N MET A 153 5.50 2.03 -6.83
CA MET A 153 4.92 0.98 -7.67
C MET A 153 3.71 0.33 -6.99
N GLU A 154 3.86 0.01 -5.70
CA GLU A 154 2.80 -0.56 -4.89
C GLU A 154 1.61 0.41 -4.70
N ALA A 155 1.89 1.70 -4.45
CA ALA A 155 0.86 2.73 -4.35
C ALA A 155 0.07 2.87 -5.66
N TYR A 156 0.73 2.81 -6.82
CA TYR A 156 0.05 2.82 -8.12
C TYR A 156 -0.79 1.57 -8.39
N VAL A 157 -0.34 0.40 -7.94
CA VAL A 157 -1.13 -0.84 -8.01
C VAL A 157 -2.38 -0.71 -7.13
N ALA A 158 -2.24 -0.19 -5.91
CA ALA A 158 -3.35 0.07 -5.01
C ALA A 158 -4.33 1.12 -5.59
N GLN A 159 -3.82 2.21 -6.18
CA GLN A 159 -4.61 3.22 -6.88
C GLN A 159 -5.40 2.61 -8.04
N TYR A 160 -4.77 1.74 -8.85
CA TYR A 160 -5.43 1.06 -9.96
C TYR A 160 -6.60 0.18 -9.46
N LEU A 161 -6.38 -0.58 -8.39
CA LEU A 161 -7.42 -1.41 -7.78
C LEU A 161 -8.57 -0.57 -7.23
N TYR A 162 -8.26 0.53 -6.54
CA TYR A 162 -9.28 1.48 -6.07
C TYR A 162 -10.08 2.06 -7.24
N ALA A 163 -9.41 2.62 -8.24
CA ALA A 163 -10.04 3.26 -9.39
C ALA A 163 -10.99 2.30 -10.14
N THR A 164 -10.54 1.07 -10.38
CA THR A 164 -11.34 0.04 -11.07
C THR A 164 -12.41 -0.62 -10.20
N SER A 165 -12.42 -0.39 -8.89
CA SER A 165 -13.49 -0.86 -8.00
C SER A 165 -14.71 0.08 -7.96
N LYS A 166 -14.60 1.29 -8.55
CA LYS A 166 -15.69 2.27 -8.59
C LYS A 166 -16.78 1.83 -9.58
N LEU A 167 -18.05 1.98 -9.19
CA LEU A 167 -19.20 1.73 -10.07
C LEU A 167 -19.16 2.70 -11.26
N GLY A 168 -19.22 2.16 -12.49
CA GLY A 168 -19.17 2.96 -13.73
C GLY A 168 -17.78 3.45 -14.14
N GLY A 169 -16.71 2.85 -13.60
CA GLY A 169 -15.33 3.32 -13.70
C GLY A 169 -14.80 3.57 -15.11
N GLY A 170 -14.29 4.79 -15.34
CA GLY A 170 -13.42 5.13 -16.46
C GLY A 170 -12.00 4.57 -16.28
N ALA A 171 -11.12 4.82 -17.25
CA ALA A 171 -9.72 4.42 -17.15
C ALA A 171 -9.05 5.12 -15.94
N PRO A 172 -8.33 4.39 -15.06
CA PRO A 172 -7.62 4.99 -13.93
C PRO A 172 -6.68 6.10 -14.37
N LYS A 173 -6.64 7.22 -13.63
CA LYS A 173 -5.70 8.30 -13.89
C LYS A 173 -4.35 8.01 -13.23
N ILE A 174 -3.53 7.23 -13.91
CA ILE A 174 -2.17 6.88 -13.49
C ILE A 174 -1.19 7.49 -14.50
N ILE A 175 -0.24 8.31 -14.03
CA ILE A 175 0.83 9.03 -14.78
C ILE A 175 0.50 9.28 -16.27
N ASN A 176 0.61 8.25 -17.10
CA ASN A 176 0.16 8.24 -18.48
C ASN A 176 -0.37 6.85 -18.90
N SER A 177 -0.89 6.75 -20.13
CA SER A 177 -1.51 5.53 -20.67
C SER A 177 -0.55 4.33 -20.78
N LEU A 178 0.75 4.58 -21.04
CA LEU A 178 1.77 3.53 -21.13
C LEU A 178 2.01 2.93 -19.74
N PHE A 179 2.28 3.77 -18.74
CA PHE A 179 2.49 3.29 -17.38
C PHE A 179 1.22 2.63 -16.80
N THR A 180 0.04 3.19 -17.06
CA THR A 180 -1.25 2.57 -16.71
C THR A 180 -1.36 1.14 -17.26
N SER A 181 -0.85 0.90 -18.47
CA SER A 181 -0.87 -0.43 -19.08
C SER A 181 0.11 -1.41 -18.42
N MET A 182 1.27 -0.92 -17.96
CA MET A 182 2.21 -1.71 -17.17
C MET A 182 1.60 -2.10 -15.82
N ILE A 183 1.00 -1.15 -15.09
CA ILE A 183 0.32 -1.41 -13.81
C ILE A 183 -0.83 -2.41 -13.98
N ARG A 184 -1.66 -2.23 -15.02
CA ARG A 184 -2.73 -3.17 -15.36
C ARG A 184 -2.22 -4.60 -15.58
N LYS A 185 -1.04 -4.76 -16.20
CA LYS A 185 -0.43 -6.08 -16.42
C LYS A 185 0.04 -6.71 -15.11
N LEU A 186 0.58 -5.93 -14.18
CA LEU A 186 0.92 -6.43 -12.83
C LEU A 186 -0.34 -6.84 -12.07
N VAL A 187 -1.38 -6.00 -12.13
CA VAL A 187 -2.67 -6.26 -11.47
C VAL A 187 -3.37 -7.50 -12.03
N SER A 188 -3.19 -7.85 -13.31
CA SER A 188 -3.83 -9.04 -13.89
C SER A 188 -3.35 -10.36 -13.29
N ASP A 189 -2.19 -10.35 -12.65
CA ASP A 189 -1.52 -11.55 -12.14
C ASP A 189 -1.74 -11.71 -10.62
N ILE A 190 -2.50 -10.80 -9.98
CA ILE A 190 -2.82 -10.86 -8.54
C ILE A 190 -4.33 -10.97 -8.27
N ASP A 191 -4.67 -11.66 -7.19
CA ASP A 191 -6.00 -11.74 -6.61
C ASP A 191 -6.36 -10.41 -5.94
N ARG A 192 -7.43 -9.77 -6.42
CA ARG A 192 -7.86 -8.45 -5.93
C ARG A 192 -8.36 -8.44 -4.49
N SER A 193 -8.72 -9.59 -3.94
CA SER A 193 -9.24 -9.75 -2.59
C SER A 193 -8.16 -10.04 -1.55
N THR A 194 -7.00 -10.57 -1.97
CA THR A 194 -5.92 -10.95 -1.04
C THR A 194 -4.57 -10.30 -1.36
N GLY A 195 -4.39 -9.76 -2.57
CA GLY A 195 -3.11 -9.22 -3.05
C GLY A 195 -2.08 -10.30 -3.44
N ASN A 196 -2.43 -11.58 -3.31
CA ASN A 196 -1.56 -12.71 -3.64
C ASN A 196 -1.57 -13.00 -5.15
N PHE A 197 -0.55 -13.72 -5.64
CA PHE A 197 -0.58 -14.22 -7.02
C PHE A 197 -1.77 -15.14 -7.27
N LEU A 198 -2.36 -15.00 -8.46
CA LEU A 198 -3.34 -15.98 -8.95
C LEU A 198 -2.67 -17.33 -9.24
N HIS A 199 -3.45 -18.41 -9.20
CA HIS A 199 -2.95 -19.73 -9.54
C HIS A 199 -2.47 -19.79 -11.00
N GLY A 200 -1.29 -20.38 -11.24
CA GLY A 200 -0.72 -20.56 -12.59
C GLY A 200 -0.01 -19.34 -13.17
N VAL A 201 0.21 -18.29 -12.39
CA VAL A 201 1.00 -17.12 -12.82
C VAL A 201 2.44 -17.53 -13.10
N ASP A 202 2.94 -17.07 -14.26
CA ASP A 202 4.37 -17.12 -14.57
C ASP A 202 5.10 -16.04 -13.75
N ILE A 203 5.72 -16.49 -12.66
CA ILE A 203 6.43 -15.63 -11.71
C ILE A 203 7.62 -14.91 -12.38
N ASP A 204 8.30 -15.57 -13.32
CA ASP A 204 9.44 -14.98 -14.01
C ASP A 204 8.99 -13.86 -14.96
N ALA A 205 7.91 -14.08 -15.70
CA ALA A 205 7.30 -13.06 -16.53
C ALA A 205 6.76 -11.89 -15.69
N PHE A 206 6.14 -12.18 -14.54
CA PHE A 206 5.66 -11.14 -13.62
C PHE A 206 6.81 -10.22 -13.19
N TYR A 207 7.91 -10.79 -12.68
CA TYR A 207 9.05 -10.00 -12.20
C TYR A 207 9.76 -9.23 -13.31
N LYS A 208 9.78 -9.77 -14.54
CA LYS A 208 10.25 -9.02 -15.71
C LYS A 208 9.39 -7.80 -16.00
N ASN A 209 8.06 -7.94 -15.93
CA ASN A 209 7.13 -6.83 -16.12
C ASN A 209 7.23 -5.80 -14.98
N TYR A 210 7.44 -6.28 -13.74
CA TYR A 210 7.62 -5.42 -12.58
C TYR A 210 8.89 -4.58 -12.72
N GLN A 211 10.02 -5.20 -13.11
CA GLN A 211 11.26 -4.47 -13.37
C GLN A 211 11.09 -3.45 -14.49
N ALA A 212 10.42 -3.81 -15.59
CA ALA A 212 10.15 -2.88 -16.68
C ALA A 212 9.33 -1.65 -16.23
N ALA A 213 8.38 -1.85 -15.31
CA ALA A 213 7.61 -0.76 -14.72
C ALA A 213 8.47 0.12 -13.81
N LEU A 214 9.36 -0.47 -13.00
CA LEU A 214 10.32 0.29 -12.18
C LEU A 214 11.28 1.12 -13.04
N ASP A 215 11.84 0.51 -14.08
CA ASP A 215 12.75 1.17 -15.01
C ASP A 215 12.04 2.36 -15.66
N TYR A 216 10.80 2.16 -16.13
CA TYR A 216 9.98 3.25 -16.68
C TYR A 216 9.75 4.38 -15.67
N LEU A 217 9.38 4.03 -14.43
CA LEU A 217 9.12 5.01 -13.39
C LEU A 217 10.37 5.83 -13.05
N SER A 218 11.54 5.18 -12.98
CA SER A 218 12.83 5.83 -12.68
C SER A 218 13.27 6.87 -13.72
N MET A 219 12.75 6.78 -14.95
CA MET A 219 13.03 7.74 -16.02
C MET A 219 12.14 8.99 -15.98
N MET A 220 11.10 9.00 -15.15
CA MET A 220 10.19 10.14 -15.05
C MET A 220 10.83 11.25 -14.22
N PRO A 221 10.71 12.53 -14.62
CA PRO A 221 11.31 13.65 -13.89
C PRO A 221 10.98 13.72 -12.39
N ALA A 222 9.76 13.33 -12.00
CA ALA A 222 9.33 13.32 -10.60
C ALA A 222 10.05 12.28 -9.73
N TYR A 223 10.65 11.26 -10.35
CA TYR A 223 11.23 10.08 -9.70
C TYR A 223 12.71 9.89 -10.04
N SER A 224 13.32 10.83 -10.77
CA SER A 224 14.71 10.77 -11.23
C SER A 224 15.68 11.65 -10.44
N ASP A 225 15.17 12.44 -9.49
CA ASP A 225 15.97 13.34 -8.66
C ASP A 225 16.74 12.60 -7.54
N GLU A 226 17.67 13.31 -6.90
CA GLU A 226 18.52 12.75 -5.85
C GLU A 226 17.71 12.13 -4.69
N GLY A 227 18.15 10.96 -4.22
CA GLY A 227 17.55 10.25 -3.10
C GLY A 227 16.50 9.20 -3.47
N TRP A 228 16.08 9.13 -4.74
CA TRP A 228 15.28 8.00 -5.22
C TRP A 228 16.13 6.75 -5.40
N TYR A 229 15.61 5.60 -4.94
CA TYR A 229 16.23 4.29 -5.14
C TYR A 229 15.17 3.20 -5.33
N TRP A 230 15.62 2.03 -5.73
CA TRP A 230 14.80 0.82 -5.76
C TRP A 230 15.62 -0.38 -5.30
N ASN A 231 14.94 -1.36 -4.73
CA ASN A 231 15.52 -2.62 -4.33
C ASN A 231 15.14 -3.69 -5.34
N LYS A 232 16.13 -4.50 -5.73
CA LYS A 232 15.86 -5.71 -6.48
C LYS A 232 15.01 -6.63 -5.61
N ILE A 233 13.82 -6.98 -6.08
CA ILE A 233 12.94 -7.90 -5.38
C ILE A 233 13.42 -9.32 -5.66
N ASP A 234 13.69 -10.08 -4.59
CA ASP A 234 13.88 -11.52 -4.70
C ASP A 234 12.55 -12.15 -5.15
N LYS A 235 12.61 -13.06 -6.14
CA LYS A 235 11.42 -13.72 -6.68
C LYS A 235 10.64 -14.51 -5.61
N ASN A 236 11.28 -14.83 -4.49
CA ASN A 236 10.66 -15.51 -3.35
C ASN A 236 9.92 -14.56 -2.38
N VAL A 237 10.11 -13.25 -2.51
CA VAL A 237 9.43 -12.24 -1.68
C VAL A 237 8.14 -11.80 -2.39
N ARG A 238 7.12 -11.35 -1.64
CA ARG A 238 5.91 -10.81 -2.26
C ARG A 238 6.16 -9.36 -2.71
N PRO A 239 5.78 -8.97 -3.94
CA PRO A 239 6.13 -7.66 -4.50
C PRO A 239 5.33 -6.49 -3.90
N PHE A 240 4.17 -6.79 -3.28
CA PHE A 240 3.24 -5.80 -2.73
C PHE A 240 2.82 -6.14 -1.28
N PRO A 241 3.76 -6.07 -0.31
CA PRO A 241 3.49 -6.47 1.07
C PRO A 241 2.46 -5.58 1.78
N ASN A 242 2.46 -4.27 1.54
CA ASN A 242 1.48 -3.36 2.14
C ASN A 242 0.09 -3.54 1.52
N LEU A 243 0.00 -3.83 0.23
CA LEU A 243 -1.27 -4.16 -0.42
C LEU A 243 -1.91 -5.40 0.22
N ILE A 244 -1.11 -6.43 0.48
CA ILE A 244 -1.57 -7.63 1.18
C ILE A 244 -2.02 -7.27 2.60
N ARG A 245 -1.24 -6.49 3.36
CA ARG A 245 -1.62 -6.00 4.69
C ARG A 245 -2.90 -5.16 4.71
N LEU A 246 -3.21 -4.49 3.60
CA LEU A 246 -4.45 -3.73 3.45
C LEU A 246 -5.66 -4.63 3.17
N LEU A 247 -5.44 -5.70 2.39
CA LEU A 247 -6.50 -6.58 1.88
C LEU A 247 -6.83 -7.74 2.83
N LEU A 248 -5.88 -8.16 3.67
CA LEU A 248 -6.11 -9.09 4.78
C LEU A 248 -6.66 -8.33 5.99
#